data_AF-A0A960PVC2-F1
#
_entry.id   AF-A0A960PVC2-F1
#
_cell.length_a   1.000
_cell.length_b   1.000
_cell.length_c   1.000
_cell.angle_alpha   90.00
_cell.angle_beta   90.00
_cell.angle_gamma   90.00
#
_symmetry.space_group_name_H-M   'P 1'
#
loop_
_entity.id
_entity.type
_entity.pdbx_description
1 polymer ?
#
loop_
_entity_poly.entity_id
_entity_poly.type
_entity_poly.pdbx_seq_one_letter_code
_entity_poly.pdbx_strand_id
1 'polypeptide(L)'
;MASARLPRSPFVERDLDHERLWRKQRLALAFRIFGRFGFDEGVAGHITARDPEHGDRFWVNPFGMSFKQITVDDLLLVDHDGRVVEGSWPVNRAAFAIHSSIHQARPDVVAAAHSHSKFGRAFAALGRTLEPLTQDSCIFHGDHALYDDYRG
;
A
#
# COMPACT_ATOMS: atom_id res chain seq x y z
N MET A 1 43.14 5.82 9.15
CA MET A 1 41.96 6.56 8.67
C MET A 1 40.77 5.62 8.70
N ALA A 2 39.67 5.96 9.38
CA ALA A 2 38.48 5.12 9.43
C ALA A 2 37.75 5.19 8.08
N SER A 3 37.50 4.03 7.45
CA SER A 3 36.70 3.94 6.22
C SER A 3 35.32 4.55 6.46
N ALA A 4 34.93 5.53 5.65
CA ALA A 4 33.59 6.11 5.71
C ALA A 4 32.55 4.97 5.52
N ARG A 5 31.57 4.88 6.43
CA ARG A 5 30.43 3.96 6.28
C ARG A 5 29.52 4.51 5.18
N LEU A 6 29.71 4.04 3.96
CA LEU A 6 28.76 4.29 2.87
C LEU A 6 27.53 3.39 3.03
N PRO A 7 26.32 3.88 2.70
CA PRO A 7 25.13 3.06 2.70
C PRO A 7 25.30 1.90 1.72
N ARG A 8 24.95 0.69 2.17
CA ARG A 8 24.94 -0.49 1.30
C ARG A 8 23.79 -0.36 0.30
N SER A 9 23.99 -0.91 -0.90
CA SER A 9 22.92 -1.05 -1.89
C SER A 9 21.72 -1.74 -1.24
N PRO A 10 20.50 -1.18 -1.34
CA PRO A 10 19.29 -1.85 -0.87
C PRO A 10 18.91 -3.03 -1.78
N PHE A 11 19.53 -3.13 -2.96
CA PHE A 11 19.32 -4.20 -3.93
C PHE A 11 20.19 -5.40 -3.55
N VAL A 12 19.60 -6.28 -2.76
CA VAL A 12 20.11 -7.61 -2.48
C VAL A 12 19.26 -8.55 -3.33
N GLU A 13 19.92 -9.37 -4.16
CA GLU A 13 19.24 -10.43 -4.89
C GLU A 13 18.61 -11.41 -3.88
N ARG A 14 17.33 -11.70 -4.05
CA ARG A 14 16.56 -12.58 -3.17
C ARG A 14 15.93 -13.67 -4.01
N ASP A 15 15.92 -14.89 -3.49
CA ASP A 15 15.03 -15.91 -4.03
C ASP A 15 13.55 -15.54 -3.74
N LEU A 16 12.63 -16.33 -4.29
CA LEU A 16 11.19 -16.05 -4.19
C LEU A 16 10.69 -16.01 -2.75
N ASP A 17 11.14 -16.91 -1.88
CA ASP A 17 10.70 -16.98 -0.49
C ASP A 17 11.22 -15.80 0.32
N HIS A 18 12.48 -15.43 0.13
CA HIS A 18 13.08 -14.27 0.79
C HIS A 18 12.46 -12.96 0.28
N GLU A 19 12.14 -12.85 -1.02
CA GLU A 19 11.44 -11.68 -1.57
C GLU A 19 10.01 -11.58 -1.05
N ARG A 20 9.30 -12.71 -0.94
CA ARG A 20 7.94 -12.77 -0.38
C ARG A 20 7.93 -12.32 1.07
N LEU A 21 8.82 -12.88 1.90
CA LEU A 21 8.96 -12.47 3.29
C LEU A 21 9.33 -11.00 3.42
N TRP A 22 10.25 -10.51 2.58
CA TRP A 22 10.64 -9.10 2.56
C TRP A 22 9.44 -8.19 2.24
N ARG A 23 8.63 -8.52 1.22
CA ARG A 23 7.41 -7.75 0.89
C ARG A 23 6.39 -7.75 2.03
N LYS A 24 6.14 -8.91 2.65
CA LYS A 24 5.24 -9.02 3.82
C LYS A 24 5.73 -8.16 4.99
N GLN A 25 7.03 -8.19 5.29
CA GLN A 25 7.63 -7.36 6.35
C GLN A 25 7.52 -5.86 6.04
N ARG A 26 7.80 -5.45 4.80
CA ARG A 26 7.67 -4.04 4.38
C ARG A 26 6.22 -3.58 4.41
N LEU A 27 5.29 -4.43 4.03
CA LEU A 27 3.86 -4.15 4.09
C LEU A 27 3.38 -3.97 5.54
N ALA A 28 3.73 -4.89 6.44
CA ALA A 28 3.41 -4.76 7.86
C ALA A 28 4.02 -3.47 8.46
N LEU A 29 5.26 -3.15 8.11
CA LEU A 29 5.90 -1.89 8.53
C LEU A 29 5.18 -0.66 7.95
N ALA A 30 4.75 -0.68 6.69
CA ALA A 30 4.02 0.41 6.06
C ALA A 30 2.72 0.72 6.83
N PHE A 31 1.98 -0.32 7.25
CA PHE A 31 0.81 -0.14 8.12
C PHE A 31 1.17 0.49 9.46
N ARG A 32 2.24 0.02 10.12
CA ARG A 32 2.68 0.60 11.40
C ARG A 32 3.11 2.06 11.26
N ILE A 33 3.74 2.42 10.13
CA ILE A 33 4.08 3.80 9.79
C ILE A 33 2.79 4.62 9.60
N PHE A 34 1.84 4.15 8.79
CA PHE A 34 0.56 4.83 8.57
C PHE A 34 -0.20 5.04 9.88
N GLY A 35 -0.30 3.99 10.71
CA GLY A 35 -0.92 4.07 12.02
C GLY A 35 -0.20 5.03 12.97
N ARG A 36 1.15 5.09 12.93
CA ARG A 36 1.93 6.03 13.75
C ARG A 36 1.66 7.49 13.35
N PHE A 37 1.52 7.77 12.05
CA PHE A 37 1.29 9.11 11.53
C PHE A 37 -0.19 9.50 11.46
N GLY A 38 -1.12 8.63 11.89
CA GLY A 38 -2.55 8.91 11.90
C GLY A 38 -3.16 8.94 10.50
N PHE A 39 -2.65 8.12 9.58
CA PHE A 39 -3.21 7.92 8.25
C PHE A 39 -4.32 6.83 8.26
N ASP A 40 -4.56 6.18 9.39
CA ASP A 40 -5.71 5.32 9.62
C ASP A 40 -6.95 6.13 10.02
N GLU A 41 -8.13 5.70 9.56
CA GLU A 41 -9.42 6.26 9.98
C GLU A 41 -10.40 5.12 10.27
N GLY A 42 -10.58 4.78 11.55
CA GLY A 42 -11.41 3.65 11.96
C GLY A 42 -10.94 2.35 11.32
N VAL A 43 -11.80 1.73 10.51
CA VAL A 43 -11.53 0.47 9.78
C VAL A 43 -11.22 0.69 8.29
N ALA A 44 -11.13 1.96 7.86
CA ALA A 44 -10.87 2.31 6.47
C ALA A 44 -9.37 2.29 6.15
N GLY A 45 -9.08 2.15 4.85
CA GLY A 45 -7.72 2.09 4.32
C GLY A 45 -7.26 0.65 4.06
N HIS A 46 -6.36 0.52 3.10
CA HIS A 46 -5.77 -0.75 2.70
C HIS A 46 -4.47 -0.49 1.94
N ILE A 47 -3.50 -1.38 2.12
CA ILE A 47 -2.23 -1.37 1.39
C ILE A 47 -2.05 -2.78 0.86
N THR A 48 -1.70 -2.90 -0.42
CA THR A 48 -1.45 -4.20 -1.06
C THR A 48 0.00 -4.31 -1.51
N ALA A 49 0.52 -5.54 -1.54
CA ALA A 49 1.78 -5.88 -2.19
C ALA A 49 1.61 -7.17 -3.00
N ARG A 50 1.96 -7.15 -4.28
CA ARG A 50 1.91 -8.31 -5.19
C ARG A 50 2.85 -9.41 -4.71
N ASP A 51 2.39 -10.65 -4.76
CA ASP A 51 3.25 -11.81 -4.51
C ASP A 51 4.35 -11.92 -5.58
N PRO A 52 5.60 -12.27 -5.24
CA PRO A 52 6.68 -12.33 -6.22
C PRO A 52 6.59 -13.53 -7.17
N GLU A 53 5.91 -14.61 -6.79
CA GLU A 53 5.74 -15.81 -7.62
C GLU A 53 4.40 -15.78 -8.36
N HIS A 54 3.33 -15.37 -7.67
CA HIS A 54 1.98 -15.32 -8.20
C HIS A 54 1.59 -13.88 -8.51
N GLY A 55 1.84 -13.45 -9.76
CA GLY A 55 1.59 -12.08 -10.20
C GLY A 55 0.13 -11.63 -10.09
N ASP A 56 -0.83 -12.55 -9.95
CA ASP A 56 -2.26 -12.32 -9.81
C ASP A 56 -2.74 -12.34 -8.33
N ARG A 57 -1.81 -12.43 -7.37
CA ARG A 57 -2.11 -12.50 -5.93
C ARG A 57 -1.47 -11.36 -5.16
N PHE A 58 -2.15 -10.93 -4.10
CA PHE A 58 -1.77 -9.73 -3.35
C PHE A 58 -1.86 -9.97 -1.85
N TRP A 59 -0.80 -9.59 -1.15
CA TRP A 59 -0.77 -9.49 0.31
C TRP A 59 -1.51 -8.22 0.74
N VAL A 60 -2.42 -8.32 1.72
CA VAL A 60 -3.26 -7.20 2.21
C VAL A 60 -3.58 -7.35 3.70
N ASN A 61 -3.94 -6.26 4.37
CA ASN A 61 -4.39 -6.30 5.77
C ASN A 61 -5.76 -6.95 5.94
N PRO A 62 -6.02 -7.58 7.11
CA PRO A 62 -7.34 -8.05 7.46
C PRO A 62 -8.29 -6.88 7.76
N PHE A 63 -9.58 -7.09 7.50
CA PHE A 63 -10.60 -6.08 7.76
C PHE A 63 -10.81 -5.88 9.26
N GLY A 64 -10.89 -4.62 9.69
CA GLY A 64 -11.18 -4.24 11.07
C GLY A 64 -9.98 -4.27 12.02
N MET A 65 -8.81 -4.73 11.58
CA MET A 65 -7.60 -4.70 12.39
C MET A 65 -6.95 -3.32 12.36
N SER A 66 -6.54 -2.81 13.52
CA SER A 66 -5.83 -1.54 13.60
C SER A 66 -4.50 -1.59 12.85
N PHE A 67 -4.22 -0.58 12.02
CA PHE A 67 -2.92 -0.44 11.35
C PHE A 67 -1.74 -0.45 12.32
N LYS A 68 -1.96 0.03 13.54
CA LYS A 68 -0.97 0.03 14.62
C LYS A 68 -0.67 -1.36 15.18
N GLN A 69 -1.37 -2.40 14.76
CA GLN A 69 -1.28 -3.77 15.29
C GLN A 69 -0.95 -4.84 14.25
N ILE A 70 -0.96 -4.51 12.95
CA ILE A 70 -0.68 -5.46 11.89
C ILE A 70 0.75 -6.02 11.98
N THR A 71 0.88 -7.34 11.91
CA THR A 71 2.13 -8.09 11.81
C THR A 71 2.19 -8.85 10.48
N VAL A 72 3.30 -9.54 10.23
CA VAL A 72 3.47 -10.38 9.03
C VAL A 72 2.46 -11.53 9.01
N ASP A 73 2.12 -12.07 10.18
CA ASP A 73 1.25 -13.24 10.33
C ASP A 73 -0.25 -12.90 10.19
N ASP A 74 -0.58 -11.61 10.33
CA ASP A 74 -1.95 -11.12 10.14
C ASP A 74 -2.33 -10.93 8.66
N LEU A 75 -1.34 -10.84 7.77
CA LEU A 75 -1.55 -10.53 6.36
C LEU A 75 -2.27 -11.68 5.63
N LEU A 76 -3.18 -11.29 4.75
CA LEU A 76 -3.94 -12.19 3.89
C LEU A 76 -3.35 -12.21 2.49
N LEU A 77 -3.32 -13.37 1.84
CA LEU A 77 -3.10 -13.47 0.40
C LEU A 77 -4.46 -13.54 -0.30
N VAL A 78 -4.72 -12.66 -1.24
CA VAL A 78 -5.97 -12.62 -2.01
C VAL A 78 -5.73 -12.71 -3.52
N ASP A 79 -6.67 -13.30 -4.25
CA ASP A 79 -6.70 -13.27 -5.72
C ASP A 79 -7.34 -11.97 -6.26
N HIS A 80 -7.38 -11.79 -7.59
CA HIS A 80 -8.00 -10.62 -8.23
C HIS A 80 -9.49 -10.43 -7.89
N ASP A 81 -10.22 -11.51 -7.57
CA ASP A 81 -11.63 -11.47 -7.18
C ASP A 81 -11.83 -11.18 -5.69
N GLY A 82 -10.74 -10.92 -4.95
CA GLY A 82 -10.75 -10.68 -3.51
C GLY A 82 -11.11 -11.93 -2.70
N ARG A 83 -10.92 -13.14 -3.25
CA ARG A 83 -10.99 -14.38 -2.47
C ARG A 83 -9.70 -14.55 -1.69
N VAL A 84 -9.84 -14.89 -0.40
CA VAL A 84 -8.71 -15.20 0.47
C VAL A 84 -8.17 -16.58 0.08
N VAL A 85 -6.91 -16.61 -0.34
CA VAL A 85 -6.13 -17.81 -0.69
C VAL A 85 -5.32 -18.29 0.52
N GLU A 86 -4.80 -17.35 1.33
CA GLU A 86 -4.08 -17.62 2.57
C GLU A 86 -4.53 -16.65 3.68
N GLY A 87 -4.67 -17.18 4.89
CA GLY A 87 -5.09 -16.44 6.09
C GLY A 87 -6.51 -16.77 6.54
N SER A 88 -6.84 -16.38 7.77
CA SER A 88 -8.10 -16.77 8.45
C SER A 88 -9.07 -15.61 8.70
N TRP A 89 -8.69 -14.39 8.32
CA TRP A 89 -9.49 -13.19 8.53
C TRP A 89 -10.23 -12.77 7.25
N PRO A 90 -11.34 -12.02 7.36
CA PRO A 90 -12.00 -11.43 6.21
C PRO A 90 -11.18 -10.29 5.61
N VAL A 91 -11.26 -10.13 4.29
CA VAL A 91 -10.78 -8.95 3.56
C VAL A 91 -11.96 -8.02 3.25
N ASN A 92 -11.73 -6.70 3.24
CA ASN A 92 -12.71 -5.74 2.73
C ASN A 92 -12.71 -5.78 1.19
N ARG A 93 -13.57 -6.63 0.61
CA ARG A 93 -13.61 -6.84 -0.86
C ARG A 93 -13.97 -5.58 -1.65
N ALA A 94 -14.89 -4.76 -1.14
CA ALA A 94 -15.30 -3.53 -1.81
C ALA A 94 -14.13 -2.54 -1.93
N ALA A 95 -13.39 -2.36 -0.82
CA ALA A 95 -12.18 -1.56 -0.80
C ALA A 95 -11.09 -2.16 -1.72
N PHE A 96 -10.85 -3.47 -1.63
CA PHE A 96 -9.85 -4.16 -2.43
C PHE A 96 -10.10 -4.06 -3.95
N ALA A 97 -11.35 -3.92 -4.41
CA ALA A 97 -11.68 -3.80 -5.83
C ALA A 97 -10.93 -2.65 -6.54
N ILE A 98 -10.63 -1.56 -5.82
CA ILE A 98 -9.80 -0.46 -6.32
C ILE A 98 -8.39 -0.96 -6.64
N HIS A 99 -7.74 -1.60 -5.68
CA HIS A 99 -6.37 -2.10 -5.85
C HIS A 99 -6.30 -3.25 -6.87
N SER A 100 -7.31 -4.13 -6.91
CA SER A 100 -7.37 -5.19 -7.92
C SER A 100 -7.39 -4.62 -9.33
N SER A 101 -8.21 -3.59 -9.58
CA SER A 101 -8.32 -2.91 -10.88
C SER A 101 -7.00 -2.24 -11.28
N ILE A 102 -6.34 -1.56 -10.32
CA ILE A 102 -5.01 -0.95 -10.54
C ILE A 102 -3.99 -2.03 -10.91
N HIS A 103 -3.89 -3.10 -10.11
CA HIS A 103 -2.90 -4.14 -10.33
C HIS A 103 -3.12 -4.96 -11.60
N GLN A 104 -4.38 -5.10 -12.05
CA GLN A 104 -4.72 -5.71 -13.32
C GLN A 104 -4.32 -4.82 -14.51
N ALA A 105 -4.60 -3.51 -14.43
CA ALA A 105 -4.24 -2.55 -15.46
C ALA A 105 -2.73 -2.23 -15.51
N ARG A 106 -2.02 -2.41 -14.38
CA ARG A 106 -0.60 -2.09 -14.21
C ARG A 106 0.18 -3.28 -13.62
N PRO A 107 0.56 -4.26 -14.45
CA PRO A 107 1.36 -5.41 -14.00
C PRO A 107 2.71 -5.02 -13.38
N ASP A 108 3.26 -3.86 -13.77
CA ASP A 108 4.49 -3.29 -13.24
C ASP A 108 4.36 -2.78 -11.80
N VAL A 109 3.14 -2.45 -11.36
CA VAL A 109 2.89 -1.96 -10.00
C VAL A 109 2.92 -3.13 -9.01
N VAL A 110 3.88 -3.08 -8.09
CA VAL A 110 4.05 -4.07 -7.00
C VAL A 110 3.17 -3.73 -5.81
N ALA A 111 3.03 -2.46 -5.44
CA ALA A 111 2.29 -2.05 -4.25
C ALA A 111 1.40 -0.84 -4.52
N ALA A 112 0.27 -0.79 -3.83
CA ALA A 112 -0.63 0.34 -3.82
C ALA A 112 -1.06 0.63 -2.38
N ALA A 113 -1.29 1.90 -2.05
CA ALA A 113 -1.67 2.34 -0.72
C ALA A 113 -2.86 3.31 -0.81
N HIS A 114 -3.92 3.02 -0.07
CA HIS A 114 -5.10 3.86 0.08
C HIS A 114 -5.35 4.18 1.55
N SER A 115 -5.65 5.44 1.84
CA SER A 115 -5.86 5.94 3.19
C SER A 115 -6.81 7.13 3.19
N HIS A 116 -7.58 7.25 4.27
CA HIS A 116 -8.46 8.41 4.52
C HIS A 116 -7.77 9.42 5.45
N SER A 117 -6.50 9.74 5.18
CA SER A 117 -5.73 10.68 6.00
C SER A 117 -6.43 12.04 6.12
N LYS A 118 -6.29 12.70 7.28
CA LYS A 118 -6.98 13.97 7.59
C LYS A 118 -6.81 15.04 6.51
N PHE A 119 -5.58 15.31 6.10
CA PHE A 119 -5.28 16.35 5.12
C PHE A 119 -5.59 15.91 3.68
N GLY A 120 -5.33 14.64 3.35
CA GLY A 120 -5.66 14.10 2.03
C GLY A 120 -7.16 14.17 1.74
N ARG A 121 -8.00 13.74 2.70
CA ARG A 121 -9.46 13.82 2.57
C ARG A 121 -9.96 15.26 2.48
N ALA A 122 -9.43 16.17 3.29
CA ALA A 122 -9.80 17.58 3.24
C ALA A 122 -9.46 18.22 1.88
N PHE A 123 -8.28 17.91 1.32
CA PHE A 123 -7.87 18.41 0.02
C PHE A 123 -8.68 17.79 -1.14
N ALA A 124 -8.92 16.48 -1.10
CA ALA A 124 -9.70 15.78 -2.13
C ALA A 124 -11.12 16.34 -2.29
N ALA A 125 -11.73 16.82 -1.20
CA ALA A 125 -13.04 17.46 -1.23
C ALA A 125 -13.10 18.77 -2.05
N LEU A 126 -11.94 19.36 -2.39
CA LEU A 126 -11.86 20.55 -3.24
C LEU A 126 -11.95 20.23 -4.75
N GLY A 127 -11.89 18.95 -5.15
CA GLY A 127 -12.02 18.54 -6.54
C GLY A 127 -10.95 19.12 -7.47
N ARG A 128 -9.71 19.23 -7.00
CA ARG A 128 -8.60 19.83 -7.76
C ARG A 128 -7.28 19.11 -7.53
N THR A 129 -6.35 19.27 -8.46
CA THR A 129 -4.98 18.75 -8.36
C THR A 129 -4.09 19.59 -7.43
N LEU A 130 -3.01 18.99 -6.92
CA LEU A 130 -2.03 19.65 -6.05
C LEU A 130 -1.17 20.64 -6.84
N GLU A 131 -0.97 21.86 -6.33
CA GLU A 131 -0.10 22.83 -6.99
C GLU A 131 1.39 22.64 -6.59
N PRO A 132 2.35 22.83 -7.52
CA PRO A 132 3.78 22.73 -7.25
C PRO A 132 4.32 23.98 -6.54
N LEU A 133 3.79 24.29 -5.35
CA LEU A 133 4.11 25.51 -4.58
C LEU A 133 5.37 25.37 -3.71
N THR A 134 5.82 24.15 -3.44
CA THR A 134 7.02 23.88 -2.62
C THR A 134 7.92 22.87 -3.33
N GLN A 135 9.21 22.84 -2.95
CA GLN A 135 10.14 21.83 -3.48
C GLN A 135 9.63 20.40 -3.25
N ASP A 136 9.00 20.15 -2.11
CA ASP A 136 8.45 18.83 -1.79
C ASP A 136 7.21 18.50 -2.62
N SER A 137 6.34 19.47 -2.96
CA SER A 137 5.17 19.19 -3.80
C SER A 137 5.53 18.98 -5.27
N CYS A 138 6.68 19.48 -5.73
CA CYS A 138 7.18 19.25 -7.08
C CYS A 138 7.43 17.77 -7.41
N ILE A 139 7.59 16.89 -6.41
CA ILE A 139 7.74 15.43 -6.66
C ILE A 139 6.50 14.83 -7.34
N PHE A 140 5.34 15.50 -7.26
CA PHE A 140 4.08 15.07 -7.87
C PHE A 140 3.74 15.83 -9.17
N HIS A 141 4.58 16.78 -9.59
CA HIS A 141 4.28 17.63 -10.73
C HIS A 141 4.24 16.83 -12.03
N GLY A 142 3.07 16.81 -12.69
CA GLY A 142 2.85 16.02 -13.90
C GLY A 142 2.71 14.50 -13.65
N ASP A 143 2.67 14.07 -12.39
CA ASP A 143 2.62 12.66 -11.99
C ASP A 143 1.54 12.42 -10.91
N HIS A 144 0.39 13.09 -11.06
CA HIS A 144 -0.82 12.82 -10.29
C HIS A 144 -2.07 12.92 -11.15
N ALA A 145 -3.16 12.33 -10.69
CA ALA A 145 -4.46 12.40 -11.35
C ALA A 145 -5.56 12.76 -10.35
N LEU A 146 -6.58 13.47 -10.84
CA LEU A 146 -7.82 13.69 -10.13
C LEU A 146 -8.85 12.68 -10.66
N TYR A 147 -9.44 11.92 -9.76
CA TYR A 147 -10.63 11.13 -10.04
C TYR A 147 -11.83 11.87 -9.46
N ASP A 148 -12.67 12.43 -10.33
CA ASP A 148 -13.75 13.36 -9.98
C ASP A 148 -15.15 12.70 -9.90
N ASP A 149 -15.25 11.40 -10.17
CA ASP A 149 -16.49 10.61 -10.08
C ASP A 149 -16.62 9.89 -8.72
N TYR A 150 -17.02 10.63 -7.68
CA TYR A 150 -17.26 10.06 -6.35
C TYR A 150 -18.66 9.43 -6.24
N ARG A 151 -18.72 8.11 -6.06
CA ARG A 151 -19.97 7.33 -5.96
C ARG A 151 -20.29 6.77 -4.57
N GLY A 152 -19.55 7.20 -3.53
CA GLY A 152 -19.74 6.77 -2.14
C GLY A 152 -18.53 6.07 -1.53
#